data_AF-A0A2H0GD04-F1
#
_entry.id   AF-A0A2H0GD04-F1
#
_cell.length_a   1.000
_cell.length_b   1.000
_cell.length_c   1.000
_cell.angle_alpha   90.00
_cell.angle_beta   90.00
_cell.angle_gamma   90.00
#
_symmetry.space_group_name_H-M   'P 1'
#
loop_
_entity.id
_entity.type
_entity.pdbx_description
1 polymer ?
#
loop_
_entity_poly.entity_id
_entity_poly.type
_entity_poly.pdbx_seq_one_letter_code
_entity_poly.pdbx_strand_id
1 'polypeptide(L)'
;MFYITFFSLKDIQSVPMGGVFTAFVLGGVSIAATNGGIGAYPLAISSVLMLYGVEETTGYAFGWAIWTAQTIMIVVLGLISLL
;
A
#
# COMPACT_ATOMS: atom_id res chain seq x y z
N MET A 1 -0.58 1.99 -7.29
CA MET A 1 -0.65 0.51 -7.29
C MET A 1 -1.81 -0.03 -6.47
N PHE A 2 -2.10 0.50 -5.28
CA PHE A 2 -3.47 0.94 -5.03
C PHE A 2 -4.59 -0.10 -5.19
N TYR A 3 -5.47 0.28 -6.11
CA TYR A 3 -6.59 -0.44 -6.66
C TYR A 3 -6.26 -1.79 -7.31
N ILE A 4 -5.12 -1.93 -7.99
CA ILE A 4 -4.78 -3.19 -8.71
C ILE A 4 -4.42 -4.27 -7.70
N THR A 5 -3.59 -3.92 -6.72
CA THR A 5 -3.17 -4.81 -5.64
C THR A 5 -4.33 -5.23 -4.74
N PHE A 6 -5.39 -4.43 -4.62
CA PHE A 6 -6.58 -4.79 -3.84
C PHE A 6 -7.20 -6.12 -4.29
N PHE A 7 -7.12 -6.47 -5.58
CA PHE A 7 -7.64 -7.73 -6.09
C PHE A 7 -6.72 -8.94 -5.81
N SER A 8 -5.51 -8.73 -5.28
CA SER A 8 -4.52 -9.79 -5.08
C SER A 8 -4.75 -10.65 -3.84
N LEU A 9 -5.54 -10.18 -2.87
CA LEU A 9 -5.78 -10.89 -1.59
C LEU A 9 -7.27 -11.04 -1.30
N LYS A 10 -7.72 -12.29 -1.09
CA LYS A 10 -9.12 -12.60 -0.75
C LYS A 10 -9.55 -11.98 0.58
N ASP A 11 -8.64 -11.96 1.57
CA ASP A 11 -8.93 -11.45 2.91
C ASP A 11 -9.16 -9.93 2.95
N ILE A 12 -8.73 -9.21 1.91
CA ILE A 12 -8.93 -7.76 1.79
C ILE A 12 -10.25 -7.43 1.09
N GLN A 13 -10.89 -8.39 0.40
CA GLN A 13 -12.18 -8.17 -0.27
C GLN A 13 -13.34 -7.98 0.70
N SER A 14 -13.20 -8.41 1.96
CA SER A 14 -14.17 -8.16 3.03
C SER A 14 -14.12 -6.74 3.59
N VAL A 15 -13.05 -5.99 3.30
CA VAL A 15 -12.86 -4.63 3.78
C VAL A 15 -13.79 -3.68 3.01
N PRO A 16 -14.66 -2.91 3.71
CA PRO A 16 -15.53 -1.96 3.04
C PRO A 16 -14.73 -0.86 2.35
N MET A 17 -15.29 -0.27 1.30
CA MET A 17 -14.62 0.75 0.47
C MET A 17 -14.05 1.92 1.30
N GLY A 18 -14.72 2.29 2.40
CA GLY A 18 -14.22 3.29 3.34
C GLY A 18 -12.86 2.93 3.95
N GLY A 19 -12.64 1.67 4.32
CA GLY A 19 -11.35 1.21 4.85
C GLY A 19 -10.24 1.21 3.81
N VAL A 20 -10.59 0.90 2.56
CA VAL A 20 -9.67 0.98 1.41
C VAL A 20 -9.21 2.43 1.20
N PHE A 21 -10.15 3.38 1.20
CA PHE A 21 -9.81 4.79 1.07
C PHE A 21 -9.01 5.32 2.27
N THR A 22 -9.37 4.94 3.49
CA THR A 22 -8.60 5.31 4.68
C THR A 22 -7.17 4.80 4.58
N ALA A 23 -6.97 3.54 4.18
CA ALA A 23 -5.64 2.95 4.01
C ALA A 23 -4.86 3.67 2.89
N PHE A 24 -5.51 3.98 1.77
CA PHE A 24 -4.89 4.75 0.69
C PHE A 24 -4.42 6.13 1.15
N VAL A 25 -5.28 6.88 1.87
CA VAL A 25 -4.95 8.22 2.37
C VAL A 25 -3.81 8.14 3.39
N LEU A 26 -3.91 7.25 4.38
CA LEU A 26 -2.87 7.09 5.40
C LEU A 26 -1.53 6.65 4.80
N GLY A 27 -1.54 5.71 3.85
CA GLY A 27 -0.33 5.34 3.11
C GLY A 27 0.27 6.53 2.36
N GLY A 28 -0.56 7.33 1.67
CA GLY A 28 -0.12 8.56 1.00
C GLY A 28 0.55 9.54 1.97
N VAL A 29 -0.06 9.76 3.13
CA VAL A 29 0.52 10.59 4.21
C VAL A 29 1.84 10.01 4.70
N SER A 30 1.97 8.70 4.86
CA SER A 30 3.23 8.06 5.26
C SER A 30 4.37 8.28 4.26
N ILE A 31 4.08 8.25 2.96
CA ILE A 31 5.08 8.59 1.92
C ILE A 31 5.44 10.08 1.97
N ALA A 32 4.49 10.97 2.26
CA ALA A 32 4.77 12.41 2.35
C ALA A 32 5.56 12.76 3.63
N ALA A 33 5.26 12.09 4.74
CA ALA A 33 5.86 12.36 6.04
C ALA A 33 7.24 11.71 6.21
N THR A 34 7.61 10.74 5.38
CA THR A 34 8.88 10.00 5.48
C THR A 34 9.58 9.93 4.13
N ASN A 35 10.87 9.58 4.09
CA ASN A 35 11.62 9.48 2.84
C ASN A 35 11.12 8.31 1.97
N GLY A 36 10.14 8.59 1.11
CA GLY A 36 9.59 7.63 0.15
C GLY A 36 8.72 6.53 0.79
N GLY A 37 8.39 6.62 2.07
CA GLY A 37 7.48 5.67 2.73
C GLY A 37 8.07 4.30 3.07
N ILE A 38 9.38 4.08 2.97
CA ILE A 38 10.01 2.78 3.26
C ILE A 38 9.73 2.38 4.71
N GLY A 39 9.07 1.23 4.92
CA GLY A 39 8.65 0.72 6.22
C GLY A 39 7.43 1.44 6.82
N ALA A 40 7.40 2.78 6.79
CA ALA A 40 6.28 3.58 7.30
C ALA A 40 4.98 3.33 6.53
N TYR A 41 5.06 3.14 5.21
CA TYR A 41 3.90 2.85 4.36
C TYR A 41 3.28 1.49 4.71
N PRO A 42 4.01 0.36 4.69
CA PRO A 42 3.47 -0.93 5.13
C PRO A 42 2.85 -0.90 6.54
N LEU A 43 3.50 -0.20 7.47
CA LEU A 43 3.01 -0.04 8.84
C LEU A 43 1.67 0.70 8.88
N ALA A 44 1.53 1.80 8.15
CA ALA A 44 0.28 2.57 8.12
C ALA A 44 -0.86 1.79 7.46
N ILE A 45 -0.57 1.07 6.36
CA ILE A 45 -1.56 0.22 5.69
C ILE A 45 -2.03 -0.89 6.64
N SER A 46 -1.10 -1.60 7.28
CA SER A 46 -1.43 -2.65 8.24
C SER A 46 -2.26 -2.10 9.41
N SER A 47 -1.88 -0.95 9.96
CA SER A 47 -2.60 -0.29 11.06
C SER A 47 -4.05 0.02 10.71
N VAL A 48 -4.33 0.47 9.49
CA VAL A 48 -5.71 0.71 9.05
C VAL A 48 -6.46 -0.59 8.85
N LEU A 49 -5.86 -1.57 8.18
CA LEU A 49 -6.53 -2.82 7.83
C LEU A 49 -6.87 -3.67 9.07
N MET A 50 -6.07 -3.57 10.14
CA MET A 50 -6.40 -4.18 11.44
C MET A 50 -7.73 -3.67 12.01
N LEU A 51 -8.10 -2.40 11.77
CA LEU A 51 -9.39 -1.86 12.19
C LEU A 51 -10.58 -2.52 11.48
N TYR A 52 -10.32 -3.19 10.36
CA TYR A 52 -11.30 -3.91 9.56
C TYR A 52 -11.17 -5.43 9.67
N GLY A 53 -10.42 -5.93 10.67
CA GLY A 53 -10.31 -7.35 10.98
C GLY A 53 -9.31 -8.11 10.11
N VAL A 54 -8.46 -7.43 9.35
CA VAL A 54 -7.35 -8.07 8.62
C VAL A 54 -6.20 -8.33 9.59
N GLU A 55 -5.60 -9.52 9.51
CA GLU A 55 -4.42 -9.85 10.31
C GLU A 55 -3.26 -8.88 10.04
N GLU A 56 -2.54 -8.47 11.08
CA GLU A 56 -1.42 -7.52 10.98
C GLU A 56 -0.39 -7.94 9.94
N THR A 57 0.01 -9.22 9.95
CA THR A 57 1.00 -9.81 9.04
C THR A 57 0.54 -9.71 7.58
N THR A 58 -0.72 -10.02 7.32
CA THR A 58 -1.37 -9.92 6.00
C THR A 58 -1.44 -8.45 5.54
N GLY A 59 -1.86 -7.54 6.42
CA GLY A 59 -1.89 -6.11 6.14
C GLY A 59 -0.49 -5.53 5.85
N TYR A 60 0.53 -6.00 6.56
CA TYR A 60 1.92 -5.58 6.36
C TYR A 60 2.47 -6.09 5.02
N ALA A 61 2.23 -7.36 4.70
CA ALA A 61 2.60 -7.95 3.42
C ALA A 61 1.92 -7.23 2.25
N PHE A 62 0.63 -6.90 2.40
CA PHE A 62 -0.10 -6.12 1.41
C PHE A 62 0.49 -4.73 1.19
N GLY A 63 0.79 -4.01 2.28
CA GLY A 63 1.43 -2.70 2.20
C GLY A 63 2.79 -2.74 1.49
N TRP A 64 3.60 -3.76 1.77
CA TRP A 64 4.87 -3.99 1.05
C TRP A 64 4.67 -4.30 -0.43
N ALA A 65 3.69 -5.13 -0.78
CA ALA A 65 3.40 -5.47 -2.17
C ALA A 65 3.07 -4.21 -2.97
N ILE A 66 2.21 -3.33 -2.43
CA ILE A 66 1.86 -2.06 -3.06
C ILE A 66 3.08 -1.17 -3.22
N TRP A 67 3.81 -0.94 -2.13
CA TRP A 67 4.94 -0.02 -2.11
C TRP A 67 6.02 -0.46 -3.09
N THR A 68 6.41 -1.74 -3.06
CA THR A 68 7.44 -2.29 -3.93
C THR A 68 7.03 -2.24 -5.40
N ALA A 69 5.79 -2.61 -5.73
CA ALA A 69 5.29 -2.53 -7.10
C ALA A 69 5.31 -1.09 -7.63
N GLN A 70 4.94 -0.12 -6.77
CA GLN A 70 4.96 1.29 -7.12
C GLN A 70 6.38 1.81 -7.31
N THR A 71 7.29 1.48 -6.40
CA THR A 71 8.70 1.90 -6.48
C THR A 71 9.37 1.34 -7.72
N ILE A 72 9.18 0.04 -8.03
CA ILE A 72 9.73 -0.59 -9.23
C ILE A 72 9.20 0.10 -10.49
N MET A 73 7.88 0.34 -10.57
CA MET A 73 7.28 1.04 -11.69
C MET A 73 7.90 2.43 -11.89
N ILE A 74 8.05 3.22 -10.82
CA ILE A 74 8.64 4.57 -10.91
C ILE A 74 10.08 4.50 -11.40
N VAL A 75 10.89 3.56 -10.87
CA VAL A 75 12.29 3.38 -11.30
C VAL A 75 12.36 2.97 -12.77
N VAL A 76 11.58 1.98 -13.19
CA VAL A 76 11.58 1.47 -14.57
C VAL A 76 11.13 2.54 -15.56
N LEU A 77 9.97 3.18 -15.31
CA LEU A 77 9.47 4.23 -16.20
C LEU A 77 10.38 5.45 -16.21
N GLY A 78 10.98 5.80 -15.07
CA GLY A 78 11.96 6.87 -14.97
C GLY A 78 13.21 6.62 -15.82
N LEU A 79 13.72 5.39 -15.81
CA LEU A 79 14.85 4.99 -16.66
C LEU A 79 14.48 4.97 -18.14
N ILE A 80 13.28 4.48 -18.49
CA ILE A 80 12.78 4.48 -19.87
C ILE A 80 12.67 5.91 -20.42
N SER A 81 12.31 6.88 -19.58
CA SER A 81 12.20 8.29 -19.99
C SER A 81 13.54 8.92 -20.42
N LEU A 82 14.68 8.29 -20.16
CA LEU A 82 16.01 8.76 -20.55
C LEU A 82 16.48 8.24 -21.91
N LEU A 83 15.72 7.32 -22.53
CA LEU A 83 15.94 6.79 -23.87
C LEU A 83 15.29 7.70 -24.92
#